data_AF-A0A7F8RWD0-F1
#
_entry.id   AF-A0A7F8RWD0-F1
#
_cell.length_a   1.000
_cell.length_b   1.000
_cell.length_c   1.000
_cell.angle_alpha   90.00
_cell.angle_beta   90.00
_cell.angle_gamma   90.00
#
_symmetry.space_group_name_H-M   'P 1'
#
loop_
_entity.id
_entity.type
_entity.pdbx_description
1 polymer ?
#
loop_
_entity_poly.entity_id
_entity_poly.type
_entity_poly.pdbx_seq_one_letter_code
_entity_poly.pdbx_strand_id
1 'polypeptide(L)' 'MLKKMGEAVARVARKVNETVESGSDTLDLAECKLVSFPIGIYKVLRNVTDQIHLITLANNELKSLTSKFMTTFCQLQAFP' A
#
# COMPACT_ATOMS: atom_id res chain seq x y z
N MET A 1 14.83 7.96 -16.85
CA MET A 1 13.66 7.18 -16.38
C MET A 1 13.76 6.71 -14.93
N LEU A 2 14.95 6.50 -14.33
CA LEU A 2 15.08 5.99 -12.94
C LEU A 2 14.56 6.91 -11.82
N LYS A 3 14.64 8.24 -11.97
CA LYS A 3 14.24 9.19 -10.89
C LYS A 3 12.77 9.10 -10.50
N LYS A 4 11.86 8.83 -11.45
CA LYS A 4 10.41 8.81 -11.21
C LYS A 4 9.96 7.60 -10.39
N MET A 5 10.63 6.45 -10.55
CA MET A 5 10.31 5.24 -9.76
C MET A 5 10.72 5.40 -8.30
N GLY A 6 11.91 5.95 -8.03
CA GLY A 6 12.38 6.14 -6.65
C GLY A 6 11.49 7.09 -5.87
N GLU A 7 10.97 8.14 -6.51
CA GLU A 7 10.11 9.13 -5.88
C GLU A 7 8.73 8.57 -5.50
N ALA A 8 8.12 7.76 -6.37
CA ALA A 8 6.87 7.06 -6.08
C ALA A 8 7.03 6.11 -4.88
N VAL A 9 8.12 5.33 -4.86
CA VAL A 9 8.43 4.42 -3.75
C VAL A 9 8.68 5.18 -2.46
N ALA A 10 9.40 6.31 -2.49
CA ALA A 10 9.66 7.13 -1.31
C ALA A 10 8.36 7.69 -0.70
N ARG A 11 7.43 8.18 -1.52
CA ARG A 11 6.11 8.64 -1.06
C ARG A 11 5.33 7.53 -0.37
N VAL A 12 5.31 6.36 -0.99
CA VAL A 12 4.59 5.19 -0.46
C VAL A 12 5.21 4.70 0.84
N ALA A 13 6.54 4.64 0.92
CA ALA A 13 7.25 4.30 2.14
C ALA A 13 6.92 5.29 3.28
N ARG A 14 6.84 6.59 2.98
CA ARG A 14 6.47 7.61 3.97
C ARG A 14 5.07 7.40 4.52
N LYS A 15 4.07 7.27 3.63
CA LYS A 15 2.66 7.02 4.00
C LYS A 15 2.48 5.74 4.81
N VAL A 16 3.18 4.67 4.43
CA VAL A 16 3.19 3.41 5.17
C VAL A 16 3.77 3.60 6.56
N ASN A 17 4.92 4.27 6.70
CA ASN A 17 5.52 4.52 8.01
C ASN A 17 4.62 5.39 8.89
N GLU A 18 4.02 6.46 8.35
CA GLU A 18 3.06 7.31 9.05
C GLU A 18 1.85 6.49 9.55
N THR A 19 1.34 5.54 8.76
CA THR A 19 0.24 4.64 9.14
C THR A 19 0.65 3.70 10.29
N VAL A 20 1.87 3.13 10.21
CA VAL A 20 2.42 2.24 11.25
C VAL A 20 2.64 2.99 12.56
N GLU A 21 3.18 4.21 12.50
CA GLU A 21 3.44 5.04 13.68
C GLU A 21 2.15 5.55 14.32
N SER A 22 1.15 5.93 13.52
CA SER A 22 -0.15 6.37 14.01
C SER A 22 -1.05 5.23 14.49
N GLY A 23 -0.73 3.98 14.13
CA GLY A 23 -1.61 2.83 14.40
C GLY A 23 -2.95 2.92 13.67
N SER A 24 -2.98 3.60 12.52
CA SER A 24 -4.18 3.76 11.70
C SER A 24 -4.60 2.42 11.07
N ASP A 25 -5.89 2.16 11.06
CA ASP A 25 -6.51 1.01 10.37
C ASP A 25 -6.65 1.21 8.86
N THR A 26 -6.32 2.42 8.39
CA THR A 26 -6.49 2.85 7.01
C THR A 26 -5.14 3.25 6.43
N LEU A 27 -4.80 2.65 5.29
CA LEU A 27 -3.58 2.94 4.54
C LEU A 27 -3.93 3.64 3.22
N ASP A 28 -3.66 4.95 3.16
CA ASP A 28 -3.91 5.74 1.96
C ASP A 28 -2.68 5.79 1.05
N LEU A 29 -2.74 5.07 -0.07
CA LEU A 29 -1.75 5.07 -1.15
C LEU A 29 -2.29 5.70 -2.44
N ALA A 30 -3.28 6.59 -2.34
CA ALA A 30 -3.79 7.32 -3.49
C ALA A 30 -2.71 8.19 -4.15
N GLU A 31 -2.85 8.42 -5.45
CA GLU A 31 -2.03 9.36 -6.23
C GLU A 31 -0.51 9.11 -6.19
N CYS A 32 -0.11 7.86 -5.88
CA CYS A 32 1.29 7.49 -5.76
C CYS A 32 1.95 7.16 -7.11
N LYS A 33 1.18 7.10 -8.21
CA LYS A 33 1.62 6.68 -9.55
C LYS A 33 2.23 5.27 -9.53
N LEU A 34 1.64 4.39 -8.69
CA LEU A 34 2.04 2.99 -8.59
C LEU A 34 1.65 2.25 -9.86
N VAL A 35 2.62 1.62 -10.52
CA VAL A 35 2.38 0.70 -11.65
C VAL A 35 2.13 -0.74 -11.18
N SER A 36 2.63 -1.08 -10.00
CA SER A 36 2.42 -2.34 -9.30
C SER A 36 2.53 -2.14 -7.79
N PHE A 37 1.96 -3.05 -6.99
CA PHE A 37 2.05 -2.97 -5.54
C PHE A 37 3.50 -3.30 -5.07
N PRO A 38 4.21 -2.38 -4.38
CA PRO A 38 5.61 -2.58 -4.05
C PRO A 38 5.83 -3.70 -3.01
N ILE A 39 6.75 -4.62 -3.33
CA ILE A 39 7.04 -5.78 -2.47
C ILE A 39 7.58 -5.35 -1.09
N GLY A 40 8.32 -4.24 -1.03
CA GLY A 40 8.88 -3.72 0.22
C GLY A 40 7.83 -3.39 1.27
N ILE A 41 6.61 -3.03 0.85
CA ILE A 41 5.50 -2.70 1.77
C ILE A 41 5.12 -3.92 2.60
N TYR A 42 5.08 -5.13 2.03
CA TYR A 42 4.77 -6.34 2.77
C TYR A 42 5.72 -6.56 3.96
N LYS A 43 6.99 -6.15 3.82
CA LYS A 43 7.97 -6.29 4.89
C LYS A 43 7.72 -5.30 6.03
N VAL A 44 7.34 -4.07 5.69
CA VAL A 44 7.09 -3.00 6.68
C VAL A 44 5.77 -3.25 7.41
N LEU A 45 4.73 -3.64 6.68
CA LEU A 45 3.40 -3.84 7.24
C LEU A 45 3.24 -5.17 7.99
N ARG A 46 4.20 -6.09 7.93
CA ARG A 46 4.07 -7.47 8.46
C ARG A 46 3.51 -7.61 9.88
N ASN A 47 3.69 -6.59 10.73
CA ASN A 47 3.25 -6.61 12.13
C ASN A 47 1.94 -5.82 12.37
N VAL A 48 1.51 -5.03 11.39
CA VAL A 48 0.29 -4.20 11.46
C VAL A 48 -0.72 -4.58 10.38
N THR A 49 -0.42 -5.57 9.52
CA THR A 49 -1.29 -6.02 8.44
C THR A 49 -2.70 -6.28 8.96
N ASP A 50 -2.83 -7.02 10.06
CA ASP A 50 -4.14 -7.39 10.64
C ASP A 50 -4.93 -6.19 11.17
N GLN A 51 -4.27 -5.06 11.42
CA GLN A 51 -4.91 -3.81 11.87
C GLN A 51 -5.41 -2.99 10.67
N ILE A 52 -4.84 -3.20 9.48
CA ILE A 52 -5.22 -2.46 8.27
C ILE A 52 -6.46 -3.11 7.66
N HIS A 53 -7.58 -2.40 7.71
CA HIS A 53 -8.88 -2.84 7.20
C HIS A 53 -9.26 -2.13 5.88
N LEU A 54 -8.61 -1.00 5.57
CA LEU A 54 -8.86 -0.22 4.37
C LEU A 54 -7.54 0.18 3.70
N ILE A 55 -7.44 -0.04 2.39
CA ILE A 55 -6.33 0.44 1.57
C ILE A 55 -6.87 1.22 0.38
N THR A 56 -6.56 2.51 0.30
CA THR A 56 -6.92 3.34 -0.85
C THR A 56 -5.83 3.28 -1.91
N LEU A 57 -6.18 2.80 -3.10
CA LEU A 57 -5.27 2.71 -4.26
C LEU A 57 -5.70 3.62 -5.42
N ALA A 58 -6.57 4.59 -5.16
CA ALA A 58 -7.12 5.50 -6.17
C ALA A 58 -6.03 6.28 -6.91
N ASN A 59 -6.30 6.68 -8.16
CA ASN A 59 -5.42 7.52 -8.96
C ASN A 59 -3.97 6.98 -9.10
N ASN A 60 -3.83 5.65 -9.16
CA ASN A 60 -2.59 4.97 -9.50
C ASN A 60 -2.67 4.37 -10.91
N GLU A 61 -1.54 3.93 -11.44
CA GLU A 61 -1.40 3.27 -12.75
C GLU A 61 -1.37 1.74 -12.62
N LEU A 62 -2.02 1.21 -11.58
CA LEU A 62 -2.01 -0.21 -11.24
C LEU A 62 -2.75 -1.00 -12.32
N LYS A 63 -2.05 -1.92 -12.98
CA LYS A 63 -2.66 -2.80 -13.99
C LYS A 63 -3.36 -4.00 -13.37
N SER A 64 -2.80 -4.52 -12.28
CA SER A 64 -3.37 -5.65 -11.53
C SER A 64 -2.80 -5.70 -10.13
N LEU A 65 -3.55 -6.32 -9.22
CA LEU A 65 -3.08 -6.75 -7.91
C LEU A 65 -2.70 -8.23 -7.99
N THR A 66 -1.67 -8.62 -7.26
CA THR A 66 -1.21 -10.01 -7.24
C THR A 66 -2.00 -10.84 -6.23
N SER A 67 -2.03 -12.16 -6.40
CA SER A 67 -2.64 -13.07 -5.42
C SER A 67 -2.04 -12.88 -4.02
N LYS A 68 -0.75 -12.55 -3.95
CA LYS A 68 -0.06 -12.23 -2.70
C LYS A 68 -0.73 -11.06 -1.97
N PHE A 69 -1.10 -10.00 -2.68
CA PHE A 69 -1.83 -8.88 -2.11
C PHE A 69 -3.12 -9.36 -1.44
N MET A 70 -3.92 -10.13 -2.16
CA MET A 70 -5.20 -10.66 -1.65
C MET A 70 -5.01 -11.57 -0.43
N THR A 71 -3.98 -12.43 -0.43
CA THR A 71 -3.72 -13.32 0.71
C THR A 71 -3.13 -12.59 1.91
N THR A 72 -2.36 -11.53 1.70
CA THR A 72 -1.76 -10.76 2.80
C THR A 72 -2.79 -9.84 3.45
N PHE A 73 -3.65 -9.21 2.65
CA PHE A 73 -4.68 -8.31 3.14
C PHE A 73 -6.07 -8.95 3.05
N CYS A 74 -6.19 -10.18 3.54
CA CYS A 74 -7.44 -10.94 3.46
C CYS A 74 -8.56 -10.37 4.35
N GLN A 75 -8.19 -9.54 5.33
CA GLN A 75 -9.07 -8.81 6.23
C GLN A 75 -9.66 -7.53 5.62
N LEU A 76 -9.22 -7.10 4.42
CA LEU A 76 -9.77 -5.91 3.79
C LEU A 76 -11.24 -6.09 3.49
N GLN A 77 -12.05 -5.14 3.95
CA GLN A 77 -13.45 -5.12 3.62
C GLN A 77 -13.59 -4.49 2.24
N ALA A 78 -14.06 -5.27 1.26
CA ALA A 78 -14.55 -4.70 0.02
C ALA A 78 -15.84 -3.93 0.36
N PHE A 79 -15.78 -2.59 0.32
CA PHE A 79 -17.01 -1.81 0.33
C PHE A 79 -17.79 -2.11 -0.97
N PRO A 80 -19.10 -2.37 -0.90
CA PRO A 80 -19.95 -2.56 -2.06
C PRO A 80 -20.09 -1.31 -2.93
#